data_AF-A0A402AUX7-F1
#
_entry.id   AF-A0A402AUX7-F1
#
_cell.length_a   1.000
_cell.length_b   1.000
_cell.length_c   1.000
_cell.angle_alpha   90.00
_cell.angle_beta   90.00
_cell.angle_gamma   90.00
#
_symmetry.space_group_name_H-M   'P 1'
#
loop_
_entity.id
_entity.type
_entity.pdbx_description
1 polymer ?
#
loop_
_entity_poly.entity_id
_entity_poly.type
_entity_poly.pdbx_seq_one_letter_code
_entity_poly.pdbx_strand_id
1 'polypeptide(L)'
;MPEDWREAVEQTINLRAFSVERLRLPGQHGPARVIGLIPDQIVTDEYLLDVREEAGALCADVERDILKIAVVERYGRGRVGVGLLNGFGLRSGAIASSVAHDAHNIVVVGTNDGDMALAVQEIERLQGGLVVVEQGKVLDALPLPIAGIVSPLPAAKVAAIMERLESLVAGLGVTIAHPFGFLSFLALSVVPRLKITDLGLLDVDAWKIIPIQDEEAEV
;
A
#
# COMPACT_ATOMS: atom_id res chain seq x y z
N MET A 1 -1.59 9.48 33.93
CA MET A 1 -0.66 9.31 32.79
C MET A 1 0.40 10.38 32.90
N PRO A 2 1.68 10.08 32.63
CA PRO A 2 2.72 11.10 32.59
C PRO A 2 2.41 12.13 31.50
N GLU A 3 2.80 13.39 31.65
CA GLU A 3 2.38 14.50 30.77
C GLU A 3 2.89 14.37 29.31
N ASP A 4 3.89 13.53 29.08
CA ASP A 4 4.61 13.29 27.83
C ASP A 4 4.02 12.16 26.95
N TRP A 5 2.97 11.48 27.42
CA TRP A 5 2.42 10.32 26.70
C TRP A 5 1.94 10.64 25.28
N ARG A 6 1.52 11.88 25.03
CA ARG A 6 1.07 12.35 23.72
C ARG A 6 2.22 12.37 22.71
N GLU A 7 3.40 12.82 23.14
CA GLU A 7 4.59 12.83 22.29
C GLU A 7 4.98 11.41 21.87
N ALA A 8 4.86 10.45 22.79
CA ALA A 8 5.13 9.04 22.53
C ALA A 8 4.20 8.38 21.50
N VAL A 9 3.03 8.96 21.22
CA VAL A 9 2.04 8.41 20.29
C VAL A 9 1.77 9.29 19.07
N GLU A 10 2.10 10.58 19.10
CA GLU A 10 1.77 11.52 18.01
C GLU A 10 2.89 11.68 16.96
N GLN A 11 4.10 11.17 17.19
CA GLN A 11 5.25 11.24 16.26
C GLN A 11 5.75 9.85 15.86
N THR A 12 4.86 9.03 15.31
CA THR A 12 5.11 7.60 15.07
C THR A 12 5.36 7.22 13.61
N ILE A 13 5.21 8.16 12.67
CA ILE A 13 5.59 7.95 11.28
C ILE A 13 6.97 8.57 11.06
N ASN A 14 7.99 7.72 11.00
CA ASN A 14 9.39 8.11 10.85
C ASN A 14 9.97 7.46 9.58
N LEU A 15 9.88 8.16 8.45
CA LEU A 15 10.44 7.66 7.19
C LEU A 15 11.92 8.02 7.09
N ARG A 16 12.76 7.02 6.84
CA ARG A 16 14.19 7.26 6.63
C ARG A 16 14.48 7.40 5.14
N ALA A 17 14.66 8.64 4.69
CA ALA A 17 15.08 8.99 3.33
C ALA A 17 14.19 8.34 2.24
N PHE A 18 12.87 8.40 2.44
CA PHE A 18 11.92 7.95 1.43
C PHE A 18 11.91 8.91 0.23
N SER A 19 11.86 8.35 -0.98
CA SER A 19 11.73 9.07 -2.24
C SER A 19 10.97 8.19 -3.24
N VAL A 20 10.48 8.80 -4.32
CA VAL A 20 9.77 8.09 -5.39
C VAL A 20 10.60 6.94 -5.98
N GLU A 21 11.93 7.05 -6.00
CA GLU A 21 12.81 6.02 -6.57
C GLU A 21 12.83 4.72 -5.76
N ARG A 22 12.41 4.78 -4.49
CA ARG A 22 12.25 3.60 -3.63
C ARG A 22 11.03 2.76 -4.03
N LEU A 23 10.12 3.31 -4.84
CA LEU A 23 8.98 2.59 -5.39
C LEU A 23 9.31 1.87 -6.70
N ARG A 24 10.49 2.09 -7.28
CA ARG A 24 10.91 1.39 -8.49
C ARG A 24 10.92 -0.13 -8.22
N LEU A 25 10.33 -0.91 -9.13
CA LEU A 25 10.29 -2.37 -9.07
C LEU A 25 11.15 -2.94 -10.20
N PRO A 26 12.45 -3.20 -9.98
CA PRO A 26 13.32 -3.76 -11.01
C PRO A 26 12.78 -5.10 -11.51
N GLY A 27 12.82 -5.31 -12.81
CA GLY A 27 12.40 -6.54 -13.47
C GLY A 27 12.46 -6.38 -14.99
N GLN A 28 12.16 -7.46 -15.70
CA GLN A 28 12.08 -7.51 -17.16
C GLN A 28 10.65 -7.81 -17.60
N HIS A 29 10.28 -7.47 -18.83
CA HIS A 29 8.99 -7.91 -19.38
C HIS A 29 8.89 -9.43 -19.24
N GLY A 30 7.79 -9.93 -18.66
CA GLY A 30 7.55 -11.37 -18.59
C GLY A 30 6.68 -11.79 -17.43
N PRO A 31 6.65 -13.10 -17.14
CA PRO A 31 5.94 -13.65 -15.99
C PRO A 31 6.45 -13.04 -14.68
N ALA A 32 5.55 -12.48 -13.88
CA ALA A 32 5.83 -11.94 -12.56
C ALA A 32 4.73 -12.34 -11.58
N ARG A 33 5.12 -12.50 -10.30
CA ARG A 33 4.23 -12.83 -9.19
C ARG A 33 3.37 -11.61 -8.85
N VAL A 34 2.07 -11.79 -8.83
CA VAL A 34 1.09 -10.75 -8.56
C VAL A 34 0.18 -11.22 -7.44
N ILE A 35 -0.01 -10.38 -6.42
CA ILE A 35 -0.95 -10.65 -5.34
C ILE A 35 -2.36 -10.58 -5.94
N GLY A 36 -3.09 -11.69 -5.92
CA GLY A 36 -4.47 -11.75 -6.38
C GLY A 36 -5.44 -11.45 -5.26
N LEU A 37 -6.25 -10.41 -5.40
CA LEU A 37 -7.36 -10.17 -4.48
C LEU A 37 -8.50 -11.14 -4.77
N ILE A 38 -9.01 -11.73 -3.70
CA ILE A 38 -10.21 -12.55 -3.73
C ILE A 38 -11.34 -11.70 -3.14
N PRO A 39 -12.43 -11.44 -3.89
CA PRO A 39 -13.55 -10.67 -3.39
C PRO A 39 -14.06 -11.20 -2.05
N ASP A 40 -14.34 -10.27 -1.13
CA ASP A 40 -14.86 -10.51 0.22
C ASP A 40 -13.98 -11.39 1.14
N GLN A 41 -12.69 -11.55 0.82
CA GLN A 41 -11.76 -12.37 1.61
C GLN A 41 -10.46 -11.64 1.95
N ILE A 42 -9.96 -11.85 3.18
CA ILE A 42 -8.63 -11.38 3.59
C ILE A 42 -7.50 -12.25 3.02
N VAL A 43 -7.83 -13.48 2.61
CA VAL A 43 -6.92 -14.40 1.93
C VAL A 43 -6.67 -13.87 0.52
N THR A 44 -5.42 -13.97 0.08
CA THR A 44 -5.00 -13.59 -1.27
C THR A 44 -4.67 -14.85 -2.08
N ASP A 45 -4.60 -14.69 -3.39
CA ASP A 45 -4.03 -15.66 -4.30
C ASP A 45 -2.63 -15.21 -4.76
N GLU A 46 -1.94 -16.14 -5.39
CA GLU A 46 -0.75 -15.85 -6.19
C GLU A 46 -1.08 -16.07 -7.66
N TYR A 47 -0.91 -15.03 -8.47
CA TYR A 47 -0.98 -15.12 -9.92
C TYR A 47 0.40 -14.96 -10.53
N LEU A 48 0.67 -15.71 -11.59
CA LEU A 48 1.83 -15.50 -12.44
C LEU A 48 1.34 -14.87 -13.74
N LEU A 49 1.49 -13.56 -13.86
CA LEU A 49 0.96 -12.77 -14.99
C LEU A 49 2.11 -12.24 -15.85
N ASP A 50 1.87 -12.10 -17.16
CA ASP A 50 2.80 -11.42 -18.06
C ASP A 50 2.73 -9.90 -17.84
N VAL A 51 3.75 -9.32 -17.21
CA VAL A 51 3.81 -7.92 -16.80
C VAL A 51 4.78 -7.16 -17.70
N ARG A 52 4.36 -5.95 -18.09
CA ARG A 52 5.17 -5.07 -18.93
C ARG A 52 6.26 -4.41 -18.12
N GLU A 53 7.32 -4.04 -18.82
CA GLU A 53 8.45 -3.32 -18.26
C GLU A 53 8.63 -1.98 -18.99
N GLU A 54 9.00 -0.96 -18.22
CA GLU A 54 9.41 0.35 -18.72
C GLU A 54 10.70 0.81 -18.00
N ALA A 55 11.75 1.11 -18.77
CA ALA A 55 13.04 1.58 -18.28
C ALA A 55 13.68 0.70 -17.17
N GLY A 56 13.65 -0.62 -17.37
CA GLY A 56 14.15 -1.69 -16.52
C GLY A 56 13.32 -1.94 -15.25
N ALA A 57 12.05 -1.50 -15.21
CA ALA A 57 11.16 -1.69 -14.08
C ALA A 57 9.77 -2.17 -14.51
N LEU A 58 9.21 -3.12 -13.77
CA LEU A 58 7.83 -3.56 -13.95
C LEU A 58 6.87 -2.41 -13.62
N CYS A 59 5.91 -2.17 -14.51
CA CYS A 59 4.94 -1.09 -14.41
C CYS A 59 3.51 -1.61 -14.19
N ALA A 60 2.64 -0.72 -13.72
CA ALA A 60 1.21 -1.01 -13.62
C ALA A 60 0.58 -1.14 -15.02
N ASP A 61 -0.39 -2.04 -15.17
CA ASP A 61 -1.24 -2.17 -16.34
C ASP A 61 -2.70 -2.03 -15.90
N VAL A 62 -3.18 -0.78 -15.93
CA VAL A 62 -4.51 -0.40 -15.45
C VAL A 62 -5.63 -1.12 -16.20
N GLU A 63 -5.46 -1.40 -17.50
CA GLU A 63 -6.47 -2.10 -18.30
C GLU A 63 -6.67 -3.54 -17.85
N ARG A 64 -5.57 -4.20 -17.44
CA ARG A 64 -5.57 -5.56 -16.88
C ARG A 64 -5.69 -5.59 -15.35
N ASP A 65 -5.94 -4.43 -14.72
CA ASP A 65 -5.99 -4.25 -13.27
C ASP A 65 -4.75 -4.83 -12.56
N ILE A 66 -3.56 -4.56 -13.10
CA ILE A 66 -2.29 -4.88 -12.45
C ILE A 66 -1.75 -3.57 -11.90
N LEU A 67 -1.80 -3.39 -10.58
CA LEU A 67 -1.38 -2.17 -9.90
C LEU A 67 -0.07 -2.39 -9.16
N LYS A 68 0.65 -1.31 -8.90
CA LYS A 68 1.78 -1.36 -7.97
C LYS A 68 1.27 -1.26 -6.54
N ILE A 69 1.87 -2.05 -5.66
CA ILE A 69 1.69 -1.98 -4.22
C ILE A 69 3.06 -1.83 -3.56
N ALA A 70 3.13 -1.02 -2.51
CA ALA A 70 4.33 -0.93 -1.70
C ALA A 70 4.00 -0.88 -0.20
N VAL A 71 4.90 -1.42 0.60
CA VAL A 71 4.92 -1.27 2.06
C VAL A 71 6.18 -0.50 2.44
N VAL A 72 5.98 0.70 2.98
CA VAL A 72 7.04 1.61 3.42
C VAL A 72 7.15 1.53 4.94
N GLU A 73 8.33 1.16 5.41
CA GLU A 73 8.63 1.02 6.83
C GLU A 73 8.62 2.38 7.53
N ARG A 74 7.89 2.47 8.65
CA ARG A 74 7.64 3.74 9.35
C ARG A 74 8.45 3.93 10.66
N TYR A 75 9.28 2.97 11.06
CA TYR A 75 10.01 3.00 12.33
C TYR A 75 11.49 3.44 12.15
N GLY A 76 11.80 4.19 11.09
CA GLY A 76 13.11 4.81 10.87
C GLY A 76 14.19 3.87 10.33
N ARG A 77 13.83 2.68 9.85
CA ARG A 77 14.79 1.71 9.27
C ARG A 77 14.98 1.91 7.77
N GLY A 78 14.00 2.52 7.10
CA GLY A 78 14.12 2.92 5.68
C GLY A 78 13.97 1.77 4.70
N ARG A 79 13.24 0.72 5.09
CA ARG A 79 12.91 -0.41 4.22
C ARG A 79 11.66 -0.12 3.41
N VAL A 80 11.64 -0.59 2.17
CA VAL A 80 10.50 -0.49 1.26
C VAL A 80 10.42 -1.79 0.49
N GLY A 81 9.29 -2.47 0.62
CA GLY A 81 8.96 -3.61 -0.24
C GLY A 81 7.98 -3.16 -1.30
N VAL A 82 8.23 -3.55 -2.55
CA VAL A 82 7.39 -3.22 -3.70
C VAL A 82 6.96 -4.51 -4.38
N GLY A 83 5.71 -4.56 -4.84
CA GLY A 83 5.14 -5.69 -5.57
C GLY A 83 4.01 -5.25 -6.48
N LEU A 84 3.23 -6.24 -6.93
CA LEU A 84 2.10 -6.05 -7.83
C LEU A 84 0.84 -6.63 -7.21
N LEU A 85 -0.30 -6.01 -7.51
CA LEU A 85 -1.62 -6.35 -7.01
C LEU A 85 -2.61 -6.45 -8.17
N ASN A 86 -3.48 -7.46 -8.15
CA ASN A 86 -4.57 -7.63 -9.11
C ASN A 86 -5.93 -7.76 -8.42
N GLY A 87 -6.98 -7.22 -9.03
CA GLY A 87 -8.35 -7.28 -8.52
C GLY A 87 -8.77 -6.08 -7.66
N PHE A 88 -7.97 -5.02 -7.60
CA PHE A 88 -8.27 -3.84 -6.77
C PHE A 88 -9.13 -2.81 -7.52
N GLY A 89 -8.96 -2.67 -8.84
CA GLY A 89 -9.83 -1.90 -9.73
C GLY A 89 -9.50 -0.40 -9.86
N LEU A 90 -8.42 0.10 -9.25
CA LEU A 90 -8.05 1.51 -9.32
C LEU A 90 -7.62 1.90 -10.75
N ARG A 91 -8.28 2.90 -11.34
CA ARG A 91 -8.03 3.35 -12.72
C ARG A 91 -7.10 4.56 -12.83
N SER A 92 -6.97 5.34 -11.76
CA SER A 92 -6.07 6.49 -11.69
C SER A 92 -5.68 6.77 -10.25
N GLY A 93 -4.56 7.46 -10.06
CA GLY A 93 -4.13 7.89 -8.74
C GLY A 93 -3.50 6.80 -7.88
N ALA A 94 -3.52 7.04 -6.57
CA ALA A 94 -3.02 6.16 -5.53
C ALA A 94 -3.82 6.33 -4.23
N ILE A 95 -3.84 5.29 -3.41
CA ILE A 95 -4.38 5.34 -2.05
C ILE A 95 -3.33 4.81 -1.06
N ALA A 96 -3.28 5.38 0.13
CA ALA A 96 -2.36 4.96 1.18
C ALA A 96 -3.05 4.87 2.55
N SER A 97 -2.53 3.99 3.40
CA SER A 97 -2.97 3.79 4.78
C SER A 97 -1.76 3.51 5.68
N SER A 98 -1.73 4.11 6.88
CA SER A 98 -0.85 3.67 7.96
C SER A 98 -1.46 2.59 8.85
N VAL A 99 -2.72 2.23 8.61
CA VAL A 99 -3.39 1.08 9.23
C VAL A 99 -3.19 -0.13 8.31
N ALA A 100 -2.10 -0.86 8.56
CA ALA A 100 -1.75 -2.10 7.86
C ALA A 100 -1.48 -3.21 8.87
N HIS A 101 -2.45 -4.10 9.06
CA HIS A 101 -2.37 -5.16 10.05
C HIS A 101 -1.16 -6.08 9.79
N ASP A 102 -0.35 -6.49 10.76
CA ASP A 102 -0.27 -6.01 12.15
C ASP A 102 1.00 -5.18 12.41
N ALA A 103 1.86 -5.03 11.40
CA ALA A 103 3.09 -4.25 11.51
C ALA A 103 2.83 -2.74 11.47
N HIS A 104 1.67 -2.31 10.96
CA HIS A 104 1.23 -0.93 10.80
C HIS A 104 2.26 -0.04 10.09
N ASN A 105 2.99 -0.60 9.13
CA ASN A 105 3.74 0.17 8.15
C ASN A 105 2.78 0.91 7.20
N ILE A 106 3.30 1.85 6.41
CA ILE A 106 2.48 2.50 5.39
C ILE A 106 2.33 1.53 4.23
N VAL A 107 1.09 1.22 3.86
CA VAL A 107 0.77 0.48 2.63
C VAL A 107 0.18 1.45 1.62
N VAL A 108 0.64 1.38 0.38
CA VAL A 108 0.19 2.25 -0.71
C VAL A 108 -0.04 1.41 -1.97
N VAL A 109 -1.16 1.64 -2.64
CA VAL A 109 -1.51 1.05 -3.95
C VAL A 109 -1.71 2.19 -4.93
N GLY A 110 -1.19 2.05 -6.14
CA GLY A 110 -1.38 3.08 -7.15
C GLY A 110 -1.10 2.64 -8.57
N THR A 111 -1.50 3.51 -9.48
CA THR A 111 -1.32 3.38 -10.93
C THR A 111 0.03 3.93 -11.41
N ASN A 112 0.68 4.77 -10.60
CA ASN A 112 1.95 5.39 -10.91
C ASN A 112 2.72 5.77 -9.64
N ASP A 113 4.06 5.80 -9.74
CA ASP A 113 4.94 6.02 -8.59
C ASP A 113 4.83 7.45 -8.02
N GLY A 114 4.51 8.45 -8.85
CA GLY A 114 4.38 9.83 -8.43
C GLY A 114 3.25 10.05 -7.42
N ASP A 115 2.04 9.57 -7.76
CA ASP A 115 0.88 9.65 -6.88
C ASP A 115 1.06 8.79 -5.62
N MET A 116 1.68 7.61 -5.76
CA MET A 116 2.02 6.76 -4.61
C MET A 116 3.00 7.45 -3.65
N ALA A 117 4.05 8.09 -4.17
CA ALA A 117 5.02 8.81 -3.36
C ALA A 117 4.38 10.01 -2.63
N LEU A 118 3.52 10.76 -3.31
CA LEU A 118 2.77 11.87 -2.70
C LEU A 118 1.84 11.36 -1.59
N ALA A 119 1.16 10.23 -1.80
CA ALA A 119 0.30 9.63 -0.77
C ALA A 119 1.10 9.22 0.48
N VAL A 120 2.28 8.62 0.32
CA VAL A 120 3.17 8.25 1.43
C VAL A 120 3.69 9.48 2.18
N GLN A 121 4.11 10.53 1.45
CA GLN A 121 4.56 11.78 2.04
C GLN A 121 3.44 12.49 2.82
N GLU A 122 2.21 12.43 2.32
CA GLU A 122 1.06 12.99 3.02
C GLU A 122 0.73 12.22 4.29
N ILE A 123 0.86 10.88 4.28
CA ILE A 123 0.74 10.06 5.50
C ILE A 123 1.80 10.47 6.55
N GLU A 124 3.05 10.71 6.14
CA GLU A 124 4.10 11.21 7.04
C GLU A 124 3.75 12.60 7.58
N ARG A 125 3.29 13.53 6.73
CA ARG A 125 2.87 14.88 7.14
C ARG A 125 1.75 14.84 8.17
N LEU A 126 0.80 13.92 8.02
CA LEU A 126 -0.34 13.73 8.92
C LEU A 126 0.01 12.95 10.20
N GLN A 127 1.22 12.38 10.27
CA GLN A 127 1.62 11.40 11.29
C GLN A 127 0.69 10.19 11.36
N GLY A 128 0.24 9.76 10.18
CA GLY A 128 -0.61 8.61 9.97
C GLY A 128 -2.01 9.00 9.52
N GLY A 129 -2.67 8.09 8.81
CA GLY A 129 -3.96 8.36 8.22
C GLY A 129 -4.34 7.44 7.09
N LEU A 130 -5.34 7.88 6.37
CA LEU A 130 -5.76 7.38 5.07
C LEU A 130 -5.69 8.54 4.08
N VAL A 131 -5.15 8.31 2.89
CA VAL A 131 -4.95 9.35 1.87
C VAL A 131 -5.38 8.84 0.50
N VAL A 132 -6.03 9.70 -0.28
CA VAL A 132 -6.33 9.48 -1.71
C VAL A 132 -5.64 10.57 -2.52
N VAL A 133 -4.89 10.19 -3.54
CA VAL A 133 -4.18 11.08 -4.46
C VAL A 133 -4.60 10.77 -5.90
N GLU A 134 -4.75 11.80 -6.71
CA GLU A 134 -4.89 11.66 -8.16
C GLU A 134 -4.21 12.84 -8.86
N GLN A 135 -3.46 12.57 -9.94
CA GLN A 135 -2.85 13.60 -10.80
C GLN A 135 -1.98 14.59 -10.01
N GLY A 136 -1.17 14.09 -9.09
CA GLY A 136 -0.26 14.88 -8.26
C GLY A 136 -0.95 15.74 -7.20
N LYS A 137 -2.21 15.43 -6.84
CA LYS A 137 -2.97 16.18 -5.84
C LYS A 137 -3.61 15.24 -4.82
N VAL A 138 -3.49 15.60 -3.55
CA VAL A 138 -4.27 14.98 -2.46
C VAL A 138 -5.73 15.40 -2.63
N LEU A 139 -6.62 14.43 -2.86
CA LEU A 139 -8.05 14.68 -3.04
C LEU A 139 -8.77 14.84 -1.70
N ASP A 140 -8.51 13.94 -0.74
CA ASP A 140 -8.96 14.02 0.65
C ASP A 140 -8.06 13.14 1.53
N ALA A 141 -8.14 13.32 2.85
CA ALA A 141 -7.40 12.53 3.82
C ALA A 141 -8.12 12.43 5.18
N LEU A 142 -7.94 11.29 5.86
CA LEU A 142 -8.34 11.09 7.25
C LEU A 142 -7.09 11.07 8.13
N PRO A 143 -6.82 12.12 8.93
CA PRO A 143 -5.69 12.12 9.86
C PRO A 143 -5.93 11.16 11.03
N LEU A 144 -4.95 10.30 11.29
CA LEU A 144 -4.90 9.33 12.39
C LEU A 144 -3.62 9.52 13.22
N PRO A 145 -3.34 10.73 13.77
CA PRO A 145 -2.04 11.07 14.33
C PRO A 145 -1.67 10.24 15.57
N ILE A 146 -2.64 9.65 16.27
CA ILE A 146 -2.36 8.84 17.46
C ILE A 146 -1.95 7.44 17.01
N ALA A 147 -0.67 7.13 17.19
CA ALA A 147 0.03 5.91 16.78
C ALA A 147 -0.06 5.59 15.27
N GLY A 148 -0.46 6.57 14.46
CA GLY A 148 -0.80 6.37 13.05
C GLY A 148 -2.06 5.53 12.83
N ILE A 149 -2.93 5.40 13.84
CA ILE A 149 -4.07 4.46 13.85
C ILE A 149 -5.37 5.14 14.29
N VAL A 150 -5.30 6.10 15.22
CA VAL A 150 -6.48 6.70 15.85
C VAL A 150 -6.57 8.20 15.58
N SER A 151 -7.78 8.68 15.28
CA SER A 151 -8.08 10.11 15.17
C SER A 151 -8.57 10.67 16.50
N PRO A 152 -8.15 11.89 16.90
CA PRO A 152 -8.75 12.59 18.04
C PRO A 152 -10.11 13.23 17.71
N LEU A 153 -10.54 13.17 16.44
CA LEU A 153 -11.82 13.74 16.00
C LEU A 153 -13.02 12.98 16.59
N PRO A 154 -14.17 13.64 16.77
CA PRO A 154 -15.42 12.96 17.11
C PRO A 154 -15.75 11.86 16.10
N ALA A 155 -16.26 10.71 16.57
CA ALA A 155 -16.57 9.55 15.73
C ALA A 155 -17.44 9.89 14.50
N ALA A 156 -18.45 10.75 14.66
CA ALA A 156 -19.29 11.20 13.55
C ALA A 156 -18.51 11.95 12.46
N LYS A 157 -17.47 12.72 12.83
CA LYS A 157 -16.59 13.37 11.84
C LYS A 157 -15.68 12.36 11.14
N VAL A 158 -15.13 11.40 11.88
CA VAL A 158 -14.31 10.32 11.31
C VAL A 158 -15.11 9.52 10.29
N ALA A 159 -16.34 9.11 10.64
CA ALA A 159 -17.24 8.41 9.74
C ALA A 159 -17.53 9.22 8.47
N ALA A 160 -17.89 10.49 8.61
CA ALA A 160 -18.15 11.35 7.46
C ALA A 160 -16.92 11.59 6.56
N ILE A 161 -15.69 11.54 7.09
CA ILE A 161 -14.47 11.60 6.27
C ILE A 161 -14.24 10.26 5.56
N MET A 162 -14.40 9.14 6.28
CA MET A 162 -14.26 7.80 5.70
C MET A 162 -15.23 7.60 4.52
N GLU A 163 -16.50 7.97 4.68
CA GLU A 163 -17.51 7.87 3.61
C GLU A 163 -17.12 8.67 2.35
N ARG A 164 -16.53 9.86 2.52
CA ARG A 164 -16.02 10.65 1.40
C ARG A 164 -14.82 10.00 0.73
N LEU A 165 -13.88 9.47 1.52
CA LEU A 165 -12.72 8.74 0.99
C LEU A 165 -13.17 7.52 0.19
N GLU A 166 -14.09 6.70 0.73
CA GLU A 166 -14.64 5.55 0.01
C GLU A 166 -15.36 5.98 -1.28
N SER A 167 -16.12 7.09 -1.25
CA SER A 167 -16.78 7.64 -2.44
C SER A 167 -15.79 8.13 -3.50
N LEU A 168 -14.70 8.77 -3.09
CA LEU A 168 -13.62 9.19 -4.00
C LEU A 168 -12.95 7.98 -4.64
N VAL A 169 -12.58 6.98 -3.84
CA VAL A 169 -11.93 5.75 -4.32
C VAL A 169 -12.85 4.99 -5.30
N ALA A 170 -14.15 4.93 -5.03
CA ALA A 170 -15.12 4.38 -5.98
C ALA A 170 -15.18 5.18 -7.28
N GLY A 171 -15.10 6.51 -7.22
CA GLY A 171 -15.00 7.40 -8.38
C GLY A 171 -13.74 7.17 -9.22
N LEU A 172 -12.66 6.66 -8.62
CA LEU A 172 -11.42 6.26 -9.29
C LEU A 172 -11.47 4.83 -9.86
N GLY A 173 -12.65 4.18 -9.86
CA GLY A 173 -12.89 2.89 -10.52
C GLY A 173 -12.85 1.66 -9.63
N VAL A 174 -12.51 1.81 -8.35
CA VAL A 174 -12.47 0.71 -7.38
C VAL A 174 -13.88 0.24 -7.06
N THR A 175 -14.16 -1.05 -7.28
CA THR A 175 -15.49 -1.64 -7.07
C THR A 175 -15.61 -2.48 -5.81
N ILE A 176 -14.49 -2.80 -5.14
CA ILE A 176 -14.50 -3.57 -3.90
C ILE A 176 -15.10 -2.73 -2.76
N ALA A 177 -15.86 -3.39 -1.88
CA ALA A 177 -16.35 -2.76 -0.67
C ALA A 177 -15.18 -2.49 0.29
N HIS A 178 -15.23 -1.36 1.00
CA HIS A 178 -14.25 -1.00 2.05
C HIS A 178 -12.78 -1.15 1.61
N PRO A 179 -12.33 -0.40 0.58
CA PRO A 179 -10.99 -0.55 -0.01
C PRO A 179 -9.85 -0.36 0.99
N PHE A 180 -10.00 0.55 1.95
CA PHE A 180 -9.01 0.72 3.03
C PHE A 180 -8.95 -0.47 4.00
N GLY A 181 -10.08 -1.16 4.19
CA GLY A 181 -10.14 -2.40 4.95
C GLY A 181 -9.34 -3.51 4.26
N PHE A 182 -9.55 -3.73 2.97
CA PHE A 182 -8.75 -4.68 2.18
C PHE A 182 -7.26 -4.33 2.19
N LEU A 183 -6.95 -3.05 1.94
CA LEU A 183 -5.60 -2.54 1.94
C LEU A 183 -4.88 -2.85 3.26
N SER A 184 -5.58 -2.78 4.40
CA SER A 184 -5.02 -3.09 5.71
C SER A 184 -4.57 -4.55 5.88
N PHE A 185 -5.16 -5.50 5.15
CA PHE A 185 -4.83 -6.93 5.24
C PHE A 185 -3.85 -7.42 4.17
N LEU A 186 -3.48 -6.57 3.20
CA LEU A 186 -2.48 -6.91 2.19
C LEU A 186 -1.07 -7.04 2.78
N ALA A 187 -0.82 -6.41 3.93
CA ALA A 187 0.43 -6.50 4.67
C ALA A 187 0.40 -7.49 5.86
N LEU A 188 -0.72 -8.21 6.06
CA LEU A 188 -0.88 -9.12 7.20
C LEU A 188 -0.16 -10.44 6.94
N SER A 189 1.07 -10.53 7.44
CA SER A 189 2.03 -11.62 7.17
C SER A 189 1.62 -13.01 7.64
N VAL A 190 0.52 -13.15 8.39
CA VAL A 190 0.04 -14.44 8.93
C VAL A 190 -1.17 -15.00 8.20
N VAL A 191 -1.69 -14.29 7.21
CA VAL A 191 -2.82 -14.76 6.38
C VAL A 191 -2.27 -15.40 5.10
N PRO A 192 -2.67 -16.64 4.76
CA PRO A 192 -2.07 -17.43 3.69
C PRO A 192 -1.96 -16.80 2.29
N ARG A 193 -1.15 -17.56 1.53
CA ARG A 193 -0.57 -17.35 0.20
C ARG A 193 0.38 -16.16 0.13
N LEU A 194 0.13 -15.22 -0.78
CA LEU A 194 1.10 -14.19 -1.14
C LEU A 194 0.73 -12.85 -0.51
N LYS A 195 1.65 -12.28 0.26
CA LYS A 195 1.51 -10.97 0.92
C LYS A 195 2.67 -10.06 0.56
N ILE A 196 2.53 -8.78 0.87
CA ILE A 196 3.60 -7.80 0.75
C ILE A 196 4.04 -7.34 2.15
N THR A 197 5.33 -7.18 2.36
CA THR A 197 5.91 -6.59 3.59
C THR A 197 6.89 -5.50 3.21
N ASP A 198 7.45 -4.79 4.18
CA ASP A 198 8.55 -3.85 3.93
C ASP A 198 9.86 -4.54 3.48
N LEU A 199 9.89 -5.88 3.48
CA LEU A 199 10.99 -6.70 2.95
C LEU A 199 10.73 -7.20 1.51
N GLY A 200 9.55 -6.95 0.94
CA GLY A 200 9.13 -7.47 -0.37
C GLY A 200 8.01 -8.50 -0.24
N LEU A 201 7.85 -9.32 -1.30
CA LEU A 201 6.82 -10.36 -1.35
C LEU A 201 7.12 -11.47 -0.35
N LEU A 202 6.13 -11.85 0.42
CA LEU A 202 6.17 -12.93 1.39
C LEU A 202 5.26 -14.07 0.93
N ASP A 203 5.84 -15.21 0.64
CA ASP A 203 5.11 -16.49 0.64
C ASP A 203 4.89 -16.87 2.10
N VAL A 204 3.64 -16.74 2.56
CA VAL A 204 3.25 -17.01 3.95
C VAL A 204 3.30 -18.50 4.26
N ASP A 205 2.97 -19.35 3.28
CA ASP A 205 2.93 -20.81 3.46
C ASP A 205 4.35 -21.39 3.58
N ALA A 206 5.29 -20.88 2.78
CA ALA A 206 6.72 -21.24 2.87
C ALA A 206 7.50 -20.42 3.90
N TRP A 207 6.90 -19.34 4.43
CA TRP A 207 7.50 -18.34 5.32
C TRP A 207 8.81 -17.76 4.77
N LYS A 208 8.79 -17.32 3.51
CA LYS A 208 9.98 -16.82 2.81
C LYS A 208 9.68 -15.55 2.04
N ILE A 209 10.64 -14.63 2.07
CA ILE A 209 10.68 -13.54 1.09
C ILE A 209 11.08 -14.14 -0.25
N ILE A 210 10.26 -13.91 -1.27
CA ILE A 210 10.45 -14.44 -2.62
C ILE A 210 10.61 -13.30 -3.63
N PRO A 211 11.34 -13.53 -4.74
CA PRO A 211 11.50 -12.51 -5.77
C PRO A 211 10.20 -12.30 -6.57
N ILE A 212 10.07 -11.11 -7.19
CA ILE A 212 8.93 -10.76 -8.04
C ILE A 212 8.89 -11.57 -9.34
N GLN A 213 10.06 -11.95 -9.86
CA GLN A 213 10.24 -12.82 -11.00
C GLN A 213 11.21 -13.91 -10.59
N ASP A 214 11.02 -15.13 -11.10
CA ASP A 214 12.02 -16.17 -10.93
C ASP A 214 13.31 -15.74 -11.66
N GLU A 215 14.47 -16.03 -11.08
CA GLU A 215 15.74 -15.81 -11.79
C GLU A 215 15.72 -16.70 -13.04
N GLU A 216 15.97 -16.11 -14.22
CA GLU A 216 16.19 -16.91 -15.42
C GLU A 216 17.29 -17.92 -15.11
N ALA A 217 16.96 -19.21 -15.17
CA ALA A 217 17.98 -20.25 -15.11
C ALA A 217 18.95 -19.94 -16.25
N GLU A 218 20.18 -19.57 -15.93
CA GLU A 218 21.25 -19.48 -16.92
C GLU A 218 21.29 -20.81 -17.67
N VAL A 219 20.88 -20.80 -18.94
CA VAL A 219 20.98 -21.94 -19.87
C VAL A 219 22.35 -21.90 -20.55
#